data_AF-A0A925TR32-F1
#
_entry.id   AF-A0A925TR32-F1
#
_cell.length_a   1.000
_cell.length_b   1.000
_cell.length_c   1.000
_cell.angle_alpha   90.00
_cell.angle_beta   90.00
_cell.angle_gamma   90.00
#
_symmetry.space_group_name_H-M   'P 1'
#
loop_
_entity.id
_entity.type
_entity.pdbx_description
1 polymer ?
#
loop_
_entity_poly.entity_id
_entity_poly.type
_entity_poly.pdbx_seq_one_letter_code
_entity_poly.pdbx_strand_id
1 'polypeptide(L)' 'MLAKIHITGYKSLRDATVRLSPLTVFLGKNNVGKSNLFDALRLVSNLAKMPVISAFA' A
#
# COMPACT_ATOMS: atom_id res chain seq x y z
N MET A 1 9.86 -0.81 12.33
CA MET A 1 9.00 -1.94 11.90
C MET A 1 7.63 -1.39 11.54
N LEU A 2 7.07 -1.75 10.38
CA LEU A 2 5.70 -1.36 10.00
C LEU A 2 4.70 -2.22 10.80
N ALA A 3 3.81 -1.59 11.57
CA ALA A 3 2.86 -2.29 12.45
C ALA A 3 1.41 -2.24 11.95
N LYS A 4 1.04 -1.15 11.27
CA LYS A 4 -0.31 -0.94 10.73
C LYS A 4 -0.23 -0.04 9.50
N ILE A 5 -1.08 -0.33 8.53
CA ILE A 5 -1.31 0.51 7.35
C ILE A 5 -2.82 0.75 7.25
N HIS A 6 -3.19 1.99 6.97
CA HIS A 6 -4.56 2.39 6.67
C HIS A 6 -4.56 3.15 5.35
N ILE A 7 -5.42 2.75 4.41
CA ILE A 7 -5.49 3.30 3.06
C ILE A 7 -6.94 3.63 2.74
N THR A 8 -7.18 4.84 2.30
CA THR A 8 -8.50 5.33 1.90
C THR A 8 -8.42 6.01 0.55
N GLY A 9 -9.38 5.73 -0.34
CA GLY A 9 -9.49 6.41 -1.64
C GLY A 9 -8.32 6.19 -2.60
N TYR A 10 -7.57 5.09 -2.47
CA TYR A 10 -6.41 4.81 -3.32
C TYR A 10 -6.68 3.66 -4.31
N LYS A 11 -6.73 3.98 -5.61
CA LYS A 11 -7.05 3.03 -6.67
C LYS A 11 -8.33 2.25 -6.32
N SER A 12 -8.28 0.91 -6.27
CA SER A 12 -9.44 0.08 -5.91
C SER A 12 -9.70 -0.04 -4.40
N LEU A 13 -8.83 0.51 -3.55
CA LEU A 13 -8.97 0.45 -2.09
C LEU A 13 -9.81 1.64 -1.60
N ARG A 14 -11.09 1.37 -1.29
CA ARG A 14 -12.02 2.38 -0.77
C ARG A 14 -11.64 2.79 0.66
N ASP A 15 -11.56 1.80 1.54
CA ASP A 15 -11.12 1.92 2.93
C ASP A 15 -10.57 0.55 3.34
N ALA A 16 -9.28 0.48 3.64
CA ALA A 16 -8.60 -0.74 4.00
C ALA A 16 -7.67 -0.49 5.19
N THR A 17 -7.75 -1.37 6.19
CA THR A 17 -6.84 -1.39 7.33
C THR A 17 -6.18 -2.74 7.46
N VAL A 18 -4.85 -2.75 7.51
CA VAL A 18 -4.03 -3.96 7.66
C VAL A 18 -3.15 -3.79 8.89
N ARG A 19 -3.20 -4.76 9.81
CA ARG A 19 -2.21 -4.92 10.88
C ARG A 19 -1.13 -5.89 10.39
N LEU A 20 0.12 -5.55 10.63
CA LEU A 20 1.27 -6.30 10.16
C LEU A 20 1.96 -7.00 11.32
N SER A 21 2.33 -8.26 11.10
CA SER A 21 3.23 -9.05 11.92
C SER A 21 4.58 -9.23 11.21
N PRO A 22 5.65 -9.68 11.91
CA PRO A 22 6.96 -9.90 11.30
C PRO A 22 6.93 -10.71 10.00
N LEU A 23 6.00 -11.67 9.90
CA LEU A 23 5.59 -12.30 8.64
C LEU A 23 4.10 -12.03 8.41
N THR A 24 3.76 -11.45 7.26
CA THR A 24 2.37 -11.24 6.83
C THR A 24 2.23 -11.72 5.39
N VAL A 25 1.27 -12.61 5.12
CA VAL A 25 1.01 -13.18 3.78
C VAL A 25 -0.32 -12.67 3.25
N PHE A 26 -0.32 -12.11 2.04
CA PHE A 26 -1.51 -11.53 1.41
C PHE A 26 -2.10 -12.48 0.36
N LEU A 27 -3.25 -13.09 0.69
CA LEU A 27 -3.98 -14.03 -0.18
C LEU A 27 -5.30 -13.42 -0.69
N GLY A 28 -5.83 -13.95 -1.79
CA GLY A 28 -7.11 -13.50 -2.36
C GLY A 28 -7.21 -13.72 -3.86
N LYS A 29 -8.38 -13.46 -4.45
CA LYS A 29 -8.57 -13.53 -5.91
C LYS A 29 -7.83 -12.39 -6.62
N ASN A 30 -7.72 -12.47 -7.94
CA ASN A 30 -7.22 -11.36 -8.74
C ASN A 30 -8.15 -10.14 -8.59
N ASN A 31 -7.57 -8.94 -8.71
CA ASN A 31 -8.27 -7.67 -8.68
C ASN A 31 -8.95 -7.26 -7.35
N VAL A 32 -8.76 -8.02 -6.26
CA VAL A 32 -9.30 -7.67 -4.92
C VAL A 32 -8.52 -6.54 -4.21
N GLY A 33 -7.56 -5.91 -4.88
CA GLY A 33 -6.76 -4.80 -4.33
C GLY A 33 -5.40 -5.18 -3.73
N LYS A 34 -4.96 -6.44 -3.83
CA LYS A 34 -3.64 -6.87 -3.33
C LYS A 34 -2.49 -6.08 -3.92
N SER A 35 -2.40 -5.95 -5.25
CA SER A 35 -1.35 -5.15 -5.88
C SER A 35 -1.44 -3.66 -5.50
N ASN A 36 -2.65 -3.13 -5.35
CA ASN A 36 -2.87 -1.73 -4.94
C ASN A 36 -2.38 -1.45 -3.51
N LEU A 37 -2.43 -2.44 -2.61
CA LEU A 37 -1.83 -2.31 -1.27
C LEU A 37 -0.31 -2.14 -1.36
N PHE A 38 0.36 -2.94 -2.19
CA PHE A 38 1.81 -2.82 -2.39
C PHE A 38 2.18 -1.53 -3.14
N ASP A 39 1.37 -1.10 -4.11
CA ASP A 39 1.56 0.17 -4.80
C ASP A 39 1.46 1.36 -3.84
N ALA A 40 0.50 1.36 -2.91
CA ALA A 40 0.39 2.39 -1.88
C ALA A 40 1.65 2.43 -1.00
N LEU A 41 2.14 1.27 -0.57
CA LEU A 41 3.38 1.17 0.20
C LEU A 41 4.60 1.68 -0.58
N ARG A 42 4.67 1.36 -1.87
CA ARG A 42 5.74 1.82 -2.76
C ARG A 42 5.68 3.33 -2.94
N LEU A 43 4.49 3.90 -3.13
CA LEU A 43 4.29 5.34 -3.22
C LEU A 43 4.79 6.05 -1.96
N VAL A 44 4.44 5.57 -0.76
CA VAL A 44 4.94 6.14 0.50
C VAL A 44 6.47 6.04 0.59
N SER A 45 7.06 4.90 0.21
CA SER A 45 8.51 4.76 0.14
C SER A 45 9.16 5.73 -0.86
N ASN A 46 8.53 5.96 -2.02
CA ASN A 46 9.03 6.87 -3.04
C ASN A 46 8.94 8.32 -2.58
N LEU A 47 7.80 8.74 -2.01
CA LEU A 47 7.60 10.08 -1.47
C LEU A 47 8.63 10.45 -0.39
N ALA A 48 9.18 9.46 0.32
CA ALA A 48 10.24 9.68 1.29
C ALA A 48 11.65 9.85 0.67
N LYS A 49 11.83 9.52 -0.61
CA LYS A 49 13.14 9.44 -1.30
C LYS A 49 13.28 10.38 -2.47
N MET A 50 12.20 10.89 -3.03
CA MET A 50 12.21 11.69 -4.25
C MET A 50 11.11 12.75 -4.27
N PRO A 51 11.21 13.78 -5.14
CA PRO A 51 10.17 14.79 -5.30
C PRO A 51 8.81 14.18 -5.63
N VAL A 52 7.74 14.83 -5.20
CA VAL A 52 6.35 14.35 -5.33
C VAL A 52 6.04 13.90 -6.76
N ILE A 53 6.36 14.71 -7.76
CA ILE A 53 6.06 14.41 -9.17
C ILE A 53 6.72 13.09 -9.60
N SER A 54 7.98 12.87 -9.22
CA SER A 54 8.71 11.63 -9.53
C SER A 54 8.18 10.43 -8.75
N ALA A 55 7.60 10.63 -7.57
CA ALA A 55 7.07 9.54 -6.75
C ALA A 55 5.78 8.93 -7.33
N PHE A 56 5.05 9.68 -8.15
CA PHE A 56 3.84 9.25 -8.85
C PHE A 56 4.09 8.77 -10.29
N ALA A 57 5.32 8.91 -10.80
CA ALA A 57 5.74 8.35 -12.07
C ALA A 57 5.95 6.82 -11.96
#